data_AF-A0A540LB81-F1
#
_entry.id   AF-A0A540LB81-F1
#
_cell.length_a   1.000
_cell.length_b   1.000
_cell.length_c   1.000
_cell.angle_alpha   90.00
_cell.angle_beta   90.00
_cell.angle_gamma   90.00
#
_symmetry.space_group_name_H-M   'P 1'
#
loop_
_entity.id
_entity.type
_entity.pdbx_description
1 polymer ?
#
loop_
_entity_poly.entity_id
_entity_poly.type
_entity_poly.pdbx_seq_one_letter_code
_entity_poly.pdbx_strand_id
1 'polypeptide(L)'
;MSRCGFAQSQKAYDTAVNELFDTLDTIEDHLSCWRYLCGDELTHADVCLFTTLTRFDLVYNVLFRCTKKKLLEYTNLHATEERLAFFYRFRRLRKLAILQLLWKGTTKPFFR
;
A
#
# COMPACT_ATOMS: atom_id res chain seq x y z
N MET A 1 3.87 13.86 5.49
CA MET A 1 3.01 15.06 5.33
C MET A 1 3.18 15.59 3.92
N SER A 2 2.10 15.86 3.18
CA SER A 2 2.17 16.15 1.74
C SER A 2 2.34 17.64 1.45
N ARG A 3 3.32 17.99 0.61
CA ARG A 3 3.56 19.37 0.15
C ARG A 3 2.34 19.97 -0.57
N CYS A 4 1.51 19.14 -1.20
CA CYS A 4 0.27 19.56 -1.86
C CYS A 4 -0.79 20.13 -0.90
N GLY A 5 -0.78 19.73 0.38
CA GLY A 5 -1.75 20.16 1.40
C GLY A 5 -1.57 21.59 1.92
N PHE A 6 -0.37 22.15 1.81
CA PHE A 6 -0.01 23.46 2.38
C PHE A 6 0.41 24.48 1.32
N ALA A 7 0.25 24.17 0.04
CA ALA A 7 0.60 25.08 -1.03
C ALA A 7 -0.26 26.35 -0.96
N GLN A 8 0.35 27.48 -0.60
CA GLN A 8 -0.32 28.79 -0.51
C GLN A 8 -0.56 29.45 -1.88
N SER A 9 -0.16 28.80 -2.98
CA SER A 9 -0.38 29.28 -4.34
C SER A 9 -0.63 28.14 -5.32
N GLN A 10 -1.40 28.42 -6.37
CA GLN A 10 -1.71 27.46 -7.43
C GLN A 10 -0.44 26.90 -8.08
N LYS A 11 0.57 27.75 -8.33
CA LYS A 11 1.85 27.34 -8.94
C LYS A 11 2.63 26.35 -8.07
N ALA A 12 2.64 26.55 -6.74
CA ALA A 12 3.29 25.64 -5.81
C ALA A 12 2.56 24.30 -5.73
N TYR A 13 1.22 24.33 -5.79
CA TYR A 13 0.40 23.13 -5.88
C TYR A 13 0.70 22.36 -7.18
N ASP A 14 0.67 23.03 -8.35
CA ASP A 14 0.89 22.39 -9.65
C ASP A 14 2.28 21.74 -9.73
N THR A 15 3.30 22.42 -9.19
CA THR A 15 4.68 21.90 -9.12
C THR A 15 4.75 20.66 -8.24
N ALA A 16 4.19 20.72 -7.02
CA ALA A 16 4.21 19.59 -6.09
C ALA A 16 3.43 18.37 -6.61
N VAL A 17 2.32 18.60 -7.32
CA VAL A 17 1.55 17.53 -7.96
C VAL A 17 2.32 16.90 -9.11
N ASN A 18 2.98 17.71 -9.95
CA ASN A 18 3.81 17.18 -11.04
C ASN A 18 4.99 16.35 -10.49
N GLU A 19 5.75 16.87 -9.53
CA GLU A 19 6.85 16.12 -8.89
C GLU A 19 6.38 14.78 -8.32
N LEU A 20 5.18 14.74 -7.75
CA LEU A 20 4.60 13.52 -7.19
C LEU A 20 4.27 12.49 -8.27
N PHE A 21 3.63 12.90 -9.36
CA PHE A 21 3.31 11.99 -10.47
C PHE A 21 4.58 11.52 -11.20
N ASP A 22 5.55 12.40 -11.42
CA ASP A 22 6.83 12.02 -12.03
C ASP A 22 7.58 10.98 -11.18
N THR A 23 7.50 11.11 -9.85
CA THR A 23 8.06 10.11 -8.93
C THR A 23 7.31 8.78 -9.00
N LEU A 24 5.97 8.81 -9.09
CA LEU A 24 5.16 7.60 -9.24
C LEU A 24 5.42 6.88 -10.56
N ASP A 25 5.53 7.62 -11.67
CA ASP A 25 5.90 7.07 -12.98
C ASP A 25 7.29 6.42 -12.92
N THR A 26 8.27 7.07 -12.28
CA THR A 26 9.61 6.49 -12.08
C THR A 26 9.57 5.16 -11.31
N ILE A 27 8.74 5.09 -10.27
CA ILE A 27 8.58 3.86 -9.47
C ILE A 27 7.85 2.78 -10.27
N GLU A 28 6.83 3.13 -11.05
CA GLU A 28 6.12 2.20 -11.94
C GLU A 28 7.07 1.57 -12.96
N ASP A 29 7.93 2.37 -13.58
CA ASP A 29 8.94 1.90 -14.53
C ASP A 29 9.95 1.00 -13.84
N HIS A 30 10.39 1.33 -12.63
CA HIS A 30 11.29 0.47 -11.85
C HIS A 30 10.63 -0.87 -11.52
N LEU A 31 9.38 -0.86 -11.04
CA LEU A 31 8.62 -2.06 -10.71
C LEU A 31 8.19 -2.87 -11.95
N SER A 32 8.35 -2.33 -13.16
CA SER A 32 8.20 -3.10 -14.40
C SER A 32 9.32 -4.12 -14.60
N CYS A 33 10.51 -3.80 -14.10
CA CYS A 33 11.71 -4.64 -14.22
C CYS A 33 11.96 -5.48 -12.97
N TRP A 34 11.53 -5.00 -11.80
CA TRP A 34 11.82 -5.60 -10.50
C TRP A 34 10.55 -5.91 -9.73
N ARG A 35 10.54 -7.02 -8.98
CA ARG A 35 9.36 -7.47 -8.23
C ARG A 35 9.02 -6.56 -7.04
N TYR A 36 10.05 -6.00 -6.40
CA TYR A 36 9.99 -5.07 -5.26
C TYR A 36 10.99 -3.93 -5.47
N LEU A 37 10.87 -2.86 -4.69
CA LEU A 37 11.74 -1.67 -4.80
C LEU A 37 13.23 -2.01 -4.69
N CYS A 38 13.57 -2.96 -3.82
CA CYS A 38 14.96 -3.33 -3.51
C CYS A 38 15.37 -4.69 -4.11
N GLY A 39 14.65 -5.21 -5.11
CA GLY A 39 14.99 -6.47 -5.77
C GLY A 39 13.89 -7.53 -5.69
N ASP A 40 14.29 -8.77 -5.37
CA ASP A 40 13.38 -9.92 -5.32
C ASP A 40 12.76 -10.18 -3.94
N GLU A 41 13.26 -9.50 -2.91
CA GLU A 41 12.74 -9.62 -1.55
C GLU A 41 11.94 -8.39 -1.11
N LEU A 42 10.90 -8.64 -0.32
CA LEU A 42 10.06 -7.59 0.24
C LEU A 42 10.80 -6.88 1.39
N THR A 43 10.91 -5.56 1.28
CA THR A 43 11.63 -4.73 2.24
C THR A 43 10.73 -3.73 2.96
N HIS A 44 11.27 -3.03 3.96
CA HIS A 44 10.56 -1.94 4.64
C HIS A 44 10.18 -0.80 3.68
N ALA A 45 10.94 -0.61 2.60
CA ALA A 45 10.63 0.40 1.59
C ALA A 45 9.29 0.10 0.91
N ASP A 46 9.04 -1.16 0.55
CA ASP A 46 7.78 -1.60 -0.08
C ASP A 46 6.59 -1.41 0.85
N VAL A 47 6.77 -1.68 2.15
CA VAL A 47 5.74 -1.46 3.17
C VAL A 47 5.43 0.04 3.33
N CYS A 48 6.47 0.88 3.37
CA CYS A 48 6.29 2.33 3.48
C CYS A 48 5.56 2.89 2.24
N LEU A 49 5.96 2.45 1.04
CA LEU A 49 5.32 2.80 -0.22
C LEU A 49 3.84 2.38 -0.19
N PHE A 50 3.54 1.12 0.17
CA PHE A 50 2.18 0.59 0.28
C PHE A 50 1.29 1.47 1.16
N THR A 51 1.73 1.82 2.37
CA THR A 51 0.91 2.67 3.26
C THR A 51 0.68 4.09 2.73
N THR A 52 1.53 4.55 1.81
CA THR A 52 1.37 5.82 1.11
C THR A 52 0.36 5.68 -0.01
N LEU A 53 0.46 4.62 -0.83
CA LEU A 53 -0.44 4.34 -1.95
C LEU A 53 -1.90 4.09 -1.51
N THR A 54 -2.12 3.26 -0.47
CA THR A 54 -3.48 3.01 0.05
C THR A 54 -4.13 4.28 0.58
N ARG A 55 -3.34 5.22 1.12
CA ARG A 55 -3.84 6.55 1.51
C ARG A 55 -4.00 7.47 0.30
N PHE A 56 -3.19 7.30 -0.73
CA PHE A 56 -3.26 8.09 -1.96
C PHE A 56 -4.63 7.94 -2.62
N ASP A 57 -5.13 6.72 -2.75
CA ASP A 57 -6.41 6.45 -3.45
C ASP A 57 -7.63 7.04 -2.71
N LEU A 58 -7.62 7.00 -1.38
CA LEU A 58 -8.68 7.55 -0.51
C LEU A 58 -8.62 9.09 -0.37
N VAL A 59 -7.42 9.66 -0.38
CA VAL A 59 -7.20 11.06 0.04
C VAL A 59 -6.97 11.95 -1.18
N TYR A 60 -6.13 11.55 -2.14
CA TYR A 60 -5.71 12.47 -3.20
C TYR A 60 -6.74 12.70 -4.30
N ASN A 61 -7.51 11.67 -4.65
CA ASN A 61 -8.62 11.82 -5.59
C ASN A 61 -9.69 12.79 -5.04
N VAL A 62 -9.90 12.79 -3.71
CA VAL A 62 -11.00 13.52 -3.05
C VAL A 62 -10.56 14.91 -2.58
N LEU A 63 -9.38 15.07 -1.96
CA LEU A 63 -8.94 16.34 -1.37
C LEU A 63 -8.23 17.27 -2.36
N PHE A 64 -7.54 16.73 -3.37
CA PHE A 64 -6.68 17.55 -4.22
C PHE A 64 -7.20 17.73 -5.63
N ARG A 65 -8.29 17.05 -6.04
CA ARG A 65 -8.73 17.01 -7.45
C ARG A 65 -7.62 16.61 -8.42
N CYS A 66 -6.62 15.84 -7.96
CA CYS A 66 -5.53 15.34 -8.79
C CYS A 66 -6.04 14.25 -9.75
N THR A 67 -6.71 14.66 -10.82
CA THR A 67 -7.34 13.78 -11.82
C THR A 67 -6.39 13.49 -12.99
N LYS A 68 -5.09 13.36 -12.72
CA LYS A 68 -4.09 13.09 -13.77
C LYS A 68 -4.10 11.62 -14.20
N LYS A 69 -4.08 10.71 -13.22
CA LYS A 69 -4.05 9.26 -13.45
C LYS A 69 -4.45 8.55 -12.16
N LYS A 70 -5.39 7.60 -12.21
CA LYS A 70 -5.78 6.81 -11.03
C LYS A 70 -4.69 5.80 -10.68
N LEU A 71 -4.60 5.41 -9.40
CA LEU A 71 -3.65 4.38 -8.98
C LEU A 71 -3.86 3.06 -9.73
N LEU A 72 -5.12 2.72 -10.03
CA LEU A 72 -5.50 1.55 -10.85
C LEU A 72 -4.92 1.55 -12.27
N GLU A 73 -4.52 2.71 -12.79
CA GLU A 73 -3.90 2.83 -14.13
C GLU A 73 -2.39 2.54 -14.09
N TYR A 74 -1.80 2.38 -12.89
CA TYR A 74 -0.44 1.91 -12.68
C TYR A 74 -0.45 0.42 -12.39
N THR A 75 -0.07 -0.38 -13.38
CA THR A 75 -0.24 -1.84 -13.35
C THR A 75 0.71 -2.47 -12.33
N ASN A 76 1.96 -2.03 -12.27
CA ASN A 76 2.98 -2.61 -11.40
C ASN A 76 2.82 -2.14 -9.95
N LEU A 77 2.48 -0.87 -9.73
CA LEU A 77 2.13 -0.33 -8.42
C LEU A 77 0.89 -1.02 -7.82
N HIS A 78 -0.19 -1.16 -8.61
CA HIS A 78 -1.39 -1.87 -8.15
C HIS A 78 -1.11 -3.34 -7.86
N ALA A 79 -0.35 -4.03 -8.72
CA ALA A 79 0.06 -5.42 -8.46
C ALA A 79 0.88 -5.55 -7.18
N THR A 80 1.72 -4.57 -6.87
CA THR A 80 2.50 -4.53 -5.62
C THR A 80 1.58 -4.35 -4.42
N GLU A 81 0.56 -3.49 -4.53
CA GLU A 81 -0.46 -3.29 -3.50
C GLU A 81 -1.23 -4.58 -3.19
N GLU A 82 -1.72 -5.29 -4.21
CA GLU A 82 -2.44 -6.55 -4.04
C GLU A 82 -1.57 -7.64 -3.39
N ARG A 83 -0.30 -7.74 -3.81
CA ARG A 83 0.67 -8.70 -3.23
C ARG A 83 0.88 -8.47 -1.74
N LEU A 84 1.08 -7.22 -1.34
CA LEU A 84 1.24 -6.83 0.07
C LEU A 84 -0.05 -7.05 0.86
N ALA A 85 -1.20 -6.64 0.32
CA ALA A 85 -2.51 -6.84 0.96
C ALA A 85 -2.79 -8.34 1.21
N PHE A 86 -2.47 -9.20 0.23
CA PHE A 86 -2.58 -10.65 0.38
C PHE A 86 -1.65 -11.17 1.49
N PHE A 87 -0.38 -10.76 1.49
CA PHE A 87 0.60 -11.16 2.51
C PHE A 87 0.14 -10.79 3.93
N TYR A 88 -0.36 -9.57 4.13
CA TYR A 88 -0.85 -9.11 5.43
C TYR A 88 -2.17 -9.79 5.83
N ARG A 89 -3.10 -9.99 4.89
CA ARG A 89 -4.34 -10.74 5.14
C ARG A 89 -4.03 -12.17 5.58
N PHE A 90 -3.06 -12.81 4.95
CA PHE A 90 -2.65 -14.18 5.28
C PHE A 90 -1.95 -14.27 6.65
N ARG A 91 -1.06 -13.33 7.01
CA ARG A 91 -0.45 -13.29 8.35
C ARG A 91 -1.50 -13.10 9.46
N ARG A 92 -2.54 -12.29 9.22
CA ARG A 92 -3.65 -12.10 10.18
C ARG A 92 -4.44 -13.40 10.38
N LEU A 93 -4.65 -14.16 9.31
CA LEU A 93 -5.37 -15.44 9.37
C LEU A 93 -4.54 -16.57 10.00
N ARG A 94 -3.21 -16.63 9.78
CA ARG A 94 -2.35 -17.64 10.42
C ARG A 94 -2.32 -17.52 11.95
N LYS A 95 -2.39 -16.29 12.49
CA LYS A 95 -2.44 -16.08 13.95
C LYS A 95 -3.72 -16.62 14.57
N LEU A 96 -4.85 -16.50 13.87
CA LEU A 96 -6.15 -17.01 14.32
C LEU A 96 -6.29 -18.53 14.11
N ALA A 97 -5.76 -19.07 13.01
CA ALA A 97 -5.79 -20.49 12.72
C ALA A 97 -4.96 -21.32 13.73
N ILE A 98 -3.79 -20.83 14.14
CA ILE A 98 -2.98 -21.47 15.19
C ILE A 98 -3.70 -21.41 16.55
N LEU A 99 -4.35 -20.29 16.88
CA LEU A 99 -5.14 -20.17 18.11
C LEU A 99 -6.38 -21.08 18.09
N GLN A 100 -7.05 -21.27 16.95
CA GLN A 100 -8.15 -22.24 16.82
C GLN A 100 -7.68 -23.69 16.92
N LEU A 101 -6.51 -24.02 16.39
CA LEU A 101 -5.90 -25.35 16.52
C LEU A 101 -5.42 -25.63 17.96
N LEU A 102 -4.85 -24.64 18.65
CA LEU A 102 -4.48 -24.75 20.06
C LEU A 102 -5.70 -24.83 20.99
N TRP A 103 -6.79 -24.12 20.68
CA TRP A 103 -8.00 -24.11 21.52
C TRP A 103 -8.88 -25.36 21.36
N LYS A 104 -8.81 -26.05 20.21
CA LYS A 104 -9.47 -27.36 20.01
C LYS A 104 -8.86 -28.51 20.81
N GLY A 105 -7.75 -28.29 21.53
CA GLY A 105 -7.06 -29.31 22.34
C GLY A 105 -7.45 -29.38 23.82
N THR A 106 -8.30 -28.48 24.34
CA THR A 106 -8.58 -28.36 25.78
C THR A 106 -10.07 -28.29 26.13
N THR A 107 -10.85 -29.28 25.68
CA THR A 107 -12.18 -29.54 26.26
C THR A 107 -12.36 -31.03 26.53
N LYS A 108 -11.75 -31.54 27.61
CA LYS A 108 -12.27 -32.72 28.30
C LYS A 108 -13.41 -32.28 29.22
N PRO A 109 -14.59 -32.91 29.17
CA PRO A 109 -15.75 -32.49 29.96
C PRO A 109 -15.56 -32.89 31.42
N PHE A 110 -15.54 -31.91 32.32
CA PHE A 110 -15.69 -32.14 33.75
C PHE A 110 -17.17 -31.92 34.09
N PHE A 111 -17.96 -32.99 33.98
CA PHE A 111 -19.26 -33.09 34.63
C PHE A 111 -19.37 -34.50 35.20
N ARG A 112 -19.15 -34.61 36.51
CA ARG A 112 -19.73 -35.64 37.36
C ARG A 112 -19.96 -35.04 38.73
#